data_AF-A0A8J4WQH4-F1
#
_entry.id   AF-A0A8J4WQH4-F1
#
_cell.length_a   1.000
_cell.length_b   1.000
_cell.length_c   1.000
_cell.angle_alpha   90.00
_cell.angle_beta   90.00
_cell.angle_gamma   90.00
#
_symmetry.space_group_name_H-M   'P 1'
#
loop_
_entity.id
_entity.type
_entity.pdbx_description
1 polymer ?
#
loop_
_entity_poly.entity_id
_entity_poly.type
_entity_poly.pdbx_seq_one_letter_code
_entity_poly.pdbx_strand_id
1 'polypeptide(L)'
;VTKCEDGGLEFVELDPPDPWTADPRIVEELQPGEVTLTYITHACVEVKAGSKRMMFDPWLLGPAFARGWWLLHEPPPDALDRLYTTDLVYISHMHSDHLSYPTLKLLAERRPDLPIYVGNTKRPVFWYLGKSGVKLTNINVVPFGVWQNVDEHLRFMILMDGIHPEMDTCIILEYKGHMILNTVDCTRPNNGRLPHGVDVMMGDFAGGASGFPMTFTGGKYTESWRANFIKTERRKLLNYKAQLVKTLRPKVYSPIAGYFTEAHPSDRYIKETNTKNDPVELNKLVKNTCPEVFTWTPAPGAVLDLCLALQQGDAVTEPPSGTKIYKDNWDFNVYLDELNTAVSSQIFKHKDWIEFYYKWAAFRDYNLVVRVIETDDEFQPLKDGYDYLVDFLDLSFPLMRPDREHAYIETWHNGLAVVARTWGTKCLFQHNKDRADPDLPSVGENLWAGAPPSTFHVDSAIKNWVDEDKDYDYSTHTCKAGKMCGHYTQVVWAETYKVGCAVISCPNGVKDTSFSHTPGAIFVCNYAPAGNYPRVYPYEQGGSCSKCGGEVCENNVC
;
A
#
# COMPACT_ATOMS: atom_id res chain seq x y z
N VAL A 1 -5.90 -0.09 -33.31
CA VAL A 1 -5.38 -0.33 -34.67
C VAL A 1 -4.00 -0.90 -34.55
N THR A 2 -3.80 -2.11 -35.05
CA THR A 2 -2.51 -2.79 -35.06
C THR A 2 -2.03 -2.89 -36.50
N LYS A 3 -0.72 -2.83 -36.73
CA LYS A 3 -0.14 -2.87 -38.08
C LYS A 3 0.22 -4.31 -38.41
N CYS A 4 -0.41 -4.87 -39.44
CA CYS A 4 -0.13 -6.23 -39.90
C CYS A 4 1.21 -6.29 -40.65
N GLU A 5 1.80 -7.48 -40.74
CA GLU A 5 3.09 -7.71 -41.41
C GLU A 5 3.07 -7.37 -42.92
N ASP A 6 1.89 -7.40 -43.54
CA ASP A 6 1.67 -7.03 -44.95
C ASP A 6 1.48 -5.52 -45.15
N GLY A 7 1.58 -4.71 -44.10
CA GLY A 7 1.39 -3.26 -44.15
C GLY A 7 -0.07 -2.81 -44.10
N GLY A 8 -1.02 -3.73 -43.93
CA GLY A 8 -2.42 -3.42 -43.64
C GLY A 8 -2.62 -2.80 -42.25
N LEU A 9 -3.65 -1.96 -42.13
CA LEU A 9 -4.13 -1.45 -40.84
C LEU A 9 -5.32 -2.30 -40.40
N GLU A 10 -5.17 -3.03 -39.31
CA GLU A 10 -6.27 -3.78 -38.70
C GLU A 10 -7.06 -2.87 -37.75
N PHE A 11 -8.33 -2.66 -38.06
CA PHE A 11 -9.27 -2.02 -37.14
C PHE A 11 -9.67 -3.04 -36.08
N VAL A 12 -8.97 -3.00 -34.94
CA VAL A 12 -9.38 -3.73 -33.73
C VAL A 12 -10.66 -3.08 -33.23
N GLU A 13 -11.75 -3.84 -33.22
CA GLU A 13 -13.01 -3.47 -32.58
C GLU A 13 -12.72 -3.06 -31.13
N LEU A 14 -13.06 -1.82 -30.77
CA LEU A 14 -12.75 -1.24 -29.46
C LEU A 14 -13.61 -1.79 -28.33
N ASP A 15 -14.56 -2.68 -28.65
CA ASP A 15 -15.39 -3.40 -27.70
C ASP A 15 -15.37 -4.90 -28.02
N PRO A 16 -14.26 -5.60 -27.69
CA PRO A 16 -14.24 -7.06 -27.86
C PRO A 16 -15.42 -7.66 -27.11
N PRO A 17 -16.09 -8.69 -27.63
CA PRO A 17 -17.21 -9.31 -26.94
C PRO A 17 -16.79 -9.78 -25.55
N ASP A 18 -17.70 -9.66 -24.59
CA ASP A 18 -17.43 -10.11 -23.23
C ASP A 18 -17.05 -11.59 -23.23
N PRO A 19 -15.93 -12.00 -22.61
CA PRO A 19 -15.37 -13.35 -22.79
C PRO A 19 -16.33 -14.45 -22.32
N TRP A 20 -17.17 -14.20 -21.33
CA TRP A 20 -18.19 -15.16 -20.87
C TRP A 20 -19.35 -15.35 -21.86
N THR A 21 -19.51 -14.46 -22.84
CA THR A 21 -20.56 -14.57 -23.88
C THR A 21 -20.10 -15.27 -25.15
N ALA A 22 -18.80 -15.59 -25.27
CA ALA A 22 -18.23 -16.17 -26.49
C ALA A 22 -18.71 -17.61 -26.77
N ASP A 23 -19.10 -18.35 -25.72
CA ASP A 23 -19.56 -19.73 -25.80
C ASP A 23 -20.66 -19.98 -24.75
N PRO A 24 -21.89 -19.45 -24.94
CA PRO A 24 -22.94 -19.51 -23.92
C PRO A 24 -23.53 -20.92 -23.79
N ARG A 25 -23.75 -21.39 -22.55
CA ARG A 25 -24.48 -22.63 -22.28
C ARG A 25 -25.95 -22.35 -22.04
N ILE A 26 -26.81 -23.27 -22.49
CA ILE A 26 -28.24 -23.24 -22.16
C ILE A 26 -28.40 -23.56 -20.68
N VAL A 27 -29.24 -22.79 -19.99
CA VAL A 27 -29.56 -23.03 -18.58
C VAL A 27 -30.38 -24.31 -18.46
N GLU A 28 -29.88 -25.29 -17.74
CA GLU A 28 -30.62 -26.52 -17.40
C GLU A 28 -31.24 -26.40 -16.00
N GLU A 29 -32.25 -27.23 -15.72
CA GLU A 29 -32.88 -27.27 -14.40
C GLU A 29 -31.95 -27.92 -13.36
N LEU A 30 -31.83 -27.28 -12.20
CA LEU A 30 -31.08 -27.80 -11.06
C LEU A 30 -32.00 -28.61 -10.14
N GLN A 31 -31.45 -29.65 -9.51
CA GLN A 31 -32.09 -30.33 -8.39
C GLN A 31 -31.61 -29.74 -7.05
N PRO A 32 -32.44 -29.78 -5.98
CA PRO A 32 -31.99 -29.45 -4.63
C PRO A 32 -30.75 -30.29 -4.24
N GLY A 33 -29.75 -29.61 -3.69
CA GLY A 33 -28.46 -30.18 -3.27
C GLY A 33 -27.45 -30.37 -4.40
N GLU A 34 -27.80 -30.05 -5.65
CA GLU A 34 -26.92 -30.18 -6.81
C GLU A 34 -25.84 -29.09 -6.84
N VAL A 35 -26.23 -27.83 -6.57
CA VAL A 35 -25.30 -26.71 -6.43
C VAL A 35 -25.47 -26.09 -5.06
N THR A 36 -24.43 -26.16 -4.24
CA THR A 36 -24.43 -25.61 -2.87
C THR A 36 -23.19 -24.82 -2.58
N LEU A 37 -23.34 -23.69 -1.88
CA LEU A 37 -22.23 -22.87 -1.38
C LEU A 37 -22.16 -23.03 0.13
N THR A 38 -21.06 -23.59 0.65
CA THR A 38 -20.81 -23.68 2.09
C THR A 38 -19.79 -22.61 2.48
N TYR A 39 -20.20 -21.71 3.36
CA TYR A 39 -19.29 -20.70 3.89
C TYR A 39 -18.40 -21.30 4.99
N ILE A 40 -17.09 -21.13 4.88
CA ILE A 40 -16.12 -21.71 5.82
C ILE A 40 -15.60 -20.64 6.76
N THR A 41 -14.91 -19.63 6.24
CA THR A 41 -14.43 -18.46 7.01
C THR A 41 -13.85 -17.41 6.05
N HIS A 42 -13.91 -16.12 6.37
CA HIS A 42 -13.38 -15.05 5.52
C HIS A 42 -13.71 -15.26 4.02
N ALA A 43 -12.73 -15.19 3.10
CA ALA A 43 -12.92 -15.44 1.68
C ALA A 43 -13.05 -16.95 1.31
N CYS A 44 -12.93 -17.85 2.29
CA CYS A 44 -12.99 -19.30 2.09
C CYS A 44 -14.44 -19.81 1.99
N VAL A 45 -14.78 -20.27 0.80
CA VAL A 45 -16.08 -20.86 0.45
C VAL A 45 -15.84 -22.16 -0.32
N GLU A 46 -16.61 -23.20 0.02
CA GLU A 46 -16.73 -24.41 -0.80
C GLU A 46 -17.94 -24.26 -1.72
N VAL A 47 -17.74 -24.43 -3.03
CA VAL A 47 -18.81 -24.58 -4.00
C VAL A 47 -18.86 -26.03 -4.46
N LYS A 48 -19.96 -26.71 -4.16
CA LYS A 48 -20.30 -28.01 -4.74
C LYS A 48 -21.14 -27.77 -5.99
N ALA A 49 -20.79 -28.40 -7.10
CA ALA A 49 -21.54 -28.38 -8.35
C ALA A 49 -21.57 -29.80 -8.94
N GLY A 50 -22.75 -30.44 -8.88
CA GLY A 50 -22.91 -31.86 -9.23
C GLY A 50 -22.08 -32.75 -8.30
N SER A 51 -21.18 -33.55 -8.89
CA SER A 51 -20.23 -34.39 -8.14
C SER A 51 -18.95 -33.66 -7.73
N LYS A 52 -18.72 -32.44 -8.23
CA LYS A 52 -17.46 -31.71 -8.07
C LYS A 52 -17.53 -30.71 -6.93
N ARG A 53 -16.40 -30.51 -6.26
CA ARG A 53 -16.20 -29.51 -5.20
C ARG A 53 -15.02 -28.63 -5.55
N MET A 54 -15.21 -27.32 -5.38
CA MET A 54 -14.19 -26.31 -5.56
C MET A 54 -14.10 -25.45 -4.32
N MET A 55 -12.89 -25.23 -3.81
CA MET A 55 -12.66 -24.37 -2.64
C MET A 55 -11.94 -23.10 -3.05
N PHE A 56 -12.42 -21.95 -2.58
CA PHE A 56 -11.81 -20.63 -2.82
C PHE A 56 -10.95 -20.25 -1.62
N ASP A 57 -9.77 -19.68 -1.84
CA ASP A 57 -8.96 -18.93 -0.86
C ASP A 57 -8.90 -19.57 0.55
N PRO A 58 -8.36 -20.78 0.72
CA PRO A 58 -8.43 -21.54 1.96
C PRO A 58 -7.50 -20.99 3.05
N TRP A 59 -7.94 -19.96 3.77
CA TRP A 59 -7.34 -19.52 5.03
C TRP A 59 -8.07 -20.13 6.22
N LEU A 60 -7.57 -21.26 6.73
CA LEU A 60 -8.23 -22.04 7.79
C LEU A 60 -7.51 -21.97 9.15
N LEU A 61 -6.26 -21.55 9.15
CA LEU A 61 -5.47 -21.43 10.38
C LEU A 61 -4.37 -20.40 10.24
N GLY A 62 -3.87 -19.99 11.41
CA GLY A 62 -2.79 -19.05 11.55
C GLY A 62 -3.17 -17.62 11.19
N PRO A 63 -2.22 -16.70 11.33
CA PRO A 63 -2.41 -15.30 11.00
C PRO A 63 -2.21 -15.00 9.52
N ALA A 64 -2.65 -13.81 9.12
CA ALA A 64 -2.29 -13.13 7.88
C ALA A 64 -1.53 -11.82 8.16
N PHE A 65 -0.86 -11.28 7.15
CA PHE A 65 -0.11 -10.02 7.14
C PHE A 65 0.83 -9.87 8.34
N ALA A 66 1.77 -10.80 8.48
CA ALA A 66 2.76 -10.81 9.56
C ALA A 66 2.16 -10.70 10.97
N ARG A 67 1.04 -11.41 11.23
CA ARG A 67 0.30 -11.43 12.52
C ARG A 67 -0.58 -10.21 12.79
N GLY A 68 -0.66 -9.26 11.86
CA GLY A 68 -1.62 -8.18 12.00
C GLY A 68 -3.06 -8.71 11.97
N TRP A 69 -3.32 -9.78 11.21
CA TRP A 69 -4.68 -10.29 10.98
C TRP A 69 -4.87 -11.70 11.49
N TRP A 70 -6.01 -11.93 12.14
CA TRP A 70 -6.41 -13.23 12.64
C TRP A 70 -7.86 -13.52 12.24
N LEU A 71 -8.17 -14.80 12.02
CA LEU A 71 -9.53 -15.22 11.72
C LEU A 71 -10.49 -14.78 12.84
N LEU A 72 -11.54 -14.06 12.46
CA LEU A 72 -12.63 -13.67 13.37
C LEU A 72 -13.60 -14.85 13.58
N HIS A 73 -13.90 -15.55 12.49
CA HIS A 73 -14.74 -16.73 12.50
C HIS A 73 -13.93 -17.98 12.83
N GLU A 74 -14.51 -18.86 13.65
CA GLU A 74 -13.98 -20.21 13.86
C GLU A 74 -14.39 -21.05 12.64
N PRO A 75 -13.43 -21.60 11.87
CA PRO A 75 -13.76 -22.50 10.77
C PRO A 75 -14.53 -23.72 11.29
N PRO A 76 -15.46 -24.28 10.49
CA PRO A 76 -16.11 -25.55 10.82
C PRO A 76 -15.10 -26.64 11.17
N PRO A 77 -15.39 -27.53 12.14
CA PRO A 77 -14.46 -28.59 12.54
C PRO A 77 -14.02 -29.52 11.41
N ASP A 78 -14.85 -29.66 10.36
CA ASP A 78 -14.59 -30.46 9.17
C ASP A 78 -13.93 -29.67 8.03
N ALA A 79 -13.56 -28.40 8.22
CA ALA A 79 -13.03 -27.53 7.16
C ALA A 79 -11.76 -28.08 6.48
N LEU A 80 -10.83 -28.66 7.25
CA LEU A 80 -9.65 -29.30 6.68
C LEU A 80 -10.01 -30.57 5.90
N ASP A 81 -10.94 -31.39 6.40
CA ASP A 81 -11.39 -32.58 5.69
C ASP A 81 -12.10 -32.22 4.37
N ARG A 82 -12.87 -31.12 4.34
CA ARG A 82 -13.42 -30.55 3.09
C ARG A 82 -12.30 -30.14 2.14
N LEU A 83 -11.29 -29.43 2.62
CA LEU A 83 -10.13 -29.06 1.80
C LEU A 83 -9.41 -30.29 1.21
N TYR A 84 -9.25 -31.37 1.98
CA TYR A 84 -8.58 -32.59 1.49
C TYR A 84 -9.42 -33.42 0.51
N THR A 85 -10.75 -33.23 0.52
CA THR A 85 -11.70 -33.99 -0.30
C THR A 85 -12.25 -33.19 -1.49
N THR A 86 -11.94 -31.90 -1.59
CA THR A 86 -12.27 -31.07 -2.74
C THR A 86 -11.58 -31.59 -4.01
N ASP A 87 -12.17 -31.31 -5.19
CA ASP A 87 -11.58 -31.71 -6.48
C ASP A 87 -10.56 -30.69 -6.98
N LEU A 88 -10.77 -29.41 -6.67
CA LEU A 88 -9.88 -28.32 -7.05
C LEU A 88 -9.96 -27.13 -6.08
N VAL A 89 -8.92 -26.31 -6.10
CA VAL A 89 -8.83 -25.06 -5.33
C VAL A 89 -8.58 -23.90 -6.28
N TYR A 90 -9.19 -22.76 -6.00
CA TYR A 90 -8.84 -21.48 -6.60
C TYR A 90 -8.21 -20.57 -5.54
N ILE A 91 -7.07 -19.97 -5.89
CA ILE A 91 -6.43 -18.94 -5.08
C ILE A 91 -6.40 -17.65 -5.89
N SER A 92 -7.09 -16.64 -5.39
CA SER A 92 -7.30 -15.37 -6.09
C SER A 92 -6.02 -14.57 -6.26
N HIS A 93 -5.24 -14.41 -5.19
CA HIS A 93 -4.01 -13.63 -5.20
C HIS A 93 -3.06 -13.98 -4.05
N MET A 94 -1.91 -13.30 -3.97
CA MET A 94 -0.78 -13.70 -3.13
C MET A 94 -0.86 -13.28 -1.65
N HIS A 95 -1.86 -12.51 -1.23
CA HIS A 95 -1.97 -12.08 0.16
C HIS A 95 -2.30 -13.26 1.08
N SER A 96 -1.76 -13.26 2.29
CA SER A 96 -1.76 -14.42 3.19
C SER A 96 -3.12 -14.83 3.77
N ASP A 97 -4.10 -13.93 3.71
CA ASP A 97 -5.52 -14.15 4.04
C ASP A 97 -6.29 -14.84 2.90
N HIS A 98 -5.68 -14.97 1.71
CA HIS A 98 -6.16 -15.74 0.58
C HIS A 98 -5.24 -16.94 0.27
N LEU A 99 -3.93 -16.71 0.29
CA LEU A 99 -2.84 -17.66 0.15
C LEU A 99 -2.23 -18.00 1.52
N SER A 100 -2.94 -18.80 2.31
CA SER A 100 -2.47 -19.20 3.65
C SER A 100 -1.44 -20.33 3.60
N TYR A 101 -0.14 -20.02 3.70
CA TYR A 101 0.90 -21.05 3.81
C TYR A 101 0.72 -22.03 4.98
N PRO A 102 0.27 -21.62 6.18
CA PRO A 102 -0.06 -22.56 7.25
C PRO A 102 -1.10 -23.62 6.82
N THR A 103 -2.14 -23.20 6.09
CA THR A 103 -3.16 -24.12 5.57
C THR A 103 -2.60 -24.98 4.44
N LEU A 104 -1.86 -24.38 3.51
CA LEU A 104 -1.25 -25.10 2.39
C LEU A 104 -0.19 -26.11 2.79
N LYS A 105 0.50 -25.90 3.92
CA LYS A 105 1.46 -26.87 4.47
C LYS A 105 0.75 -28.16 4.86
N LEU A 106 -0.38 -28.06 5.58
CA LEU A 106 -1.21 -29.22 5.93
C LEU A 106 -1.80 -29.88 4.68
N LEU A 107 -2.24 -29.09 3.69
CA LEU A 107 -2.67 -29.61 2.39
C LEU A 107 -1.56 -30.40 1.69
N ALA A 108 -0.36 -29.84 1.57
CA ALA A 108 0.76 -30.47 0.88
C ALA A 108 1.24 -31.77 1.57
N GLU A 109 1.07 -31.89 2.89
CA GLU A 109 1.38 -33.11 3.63
C GLU A 109 0.42 -34.27 3.29
N ARG A 110 -0.84 -33.98 2.93
CA ARG A 110 -1.87 -35.00 2.70
C ARG A 110 -2.26 -35.20 1.23
N ARG A 111 -2.32 -34.11 0.44
CA ARG A 111 -2.76 -34.07 -0.96
C ARG A 111 -1.94 -33.05 -1.78
N PRO A 112 -0.61 -33.26 -1.94
CA PRO A 112 0.23 -32.36 -2.73
C PRO A 112 -0.13 -32.32 -4.22
N ASP A 113 -0.91 -33.29 -4.69
CA ASP A 113 -1.39 -33.48 -6.07
C ASP A 113 -2.69 -32.72 -6.38
N LEU A 114 -3.36 -32.15 -5.37
CA LEU A 114 -4.63 -31.45 -5.55
C LEU A 114 -4.49 -30.31 -6.57
N PRO A 115 -5.29 -30.26 -7.64
CA PRO A 115 -5.24 -29.18 -8.62
C PRO A 115 -5.55 -27.82 -7.97
N ILE A 116 -4.59 -26.90 -8.04
CA ILE A 116 -4.76 -25.51 -7.62
C ILE A 116 -4.70 -24.62 -8.85
N TYR A 117 -5.69 -23.76 -9.03
CA TYR A 117 -5.79 -22.83 -10.14
C TYR A 117 -5.57 -21.39 -9.68
N VAL A 118 -4.76 -20.66 -10.44
CA VAL A 118 -4.44 -19.25 -10.21
C VAL A 118 -4.42 -18.47 -11.51
N GLY A 119 -4.70 -17.17 -11.47
CA GLY A 119 -4.58 -16.30 -12.64
C GLY A 119 -3.13 -16.06 -13.06
N ASN A 120 -2.91 -15.86 -14.36
CA ASN A 120 -1.61 -15.51 -14.93
C ASN A 120 -1.26 -14.03 -14.71
N THR A 121 -0.98 -13.68 -13.46
CA THR A 121 -0.63 -12.33 -13.01
C THR A 121 0.85 -12.02 -13.21
N LYS A 122 1.20 -10.73 -13.35
CA LYS A 122 2.62 -10.30 -13.42
C LYS A 122 3.39 -10.56 -12.12
N ARG A 123 2.71 -10.52 -10.97
CA ARG A 123 3.21 -11.01 -9.69
C ARG A 123 2.56 -12.36 -9.42
N PRO A 124 3.21 -13.48 -9.79
CA PRO A 124 2.75 -14.82 -9.52
C PRO A 124 2.21 -14.99 -8.10
N VAL A 125 1.04 -15.61 -7.98
CA VAL A 125 0.41 -15.92 -6.68
C VAL A 125 1.40 -16.65 -5.76
N PHE A 126 2.07 -17.67 -6.28
CA PHE A 126 3.05 -18.48 -5.56
C PHE A 126 4.48 -17.91 -5.57
N TRP A 127 4.63 -16.59 -5.48
CA TRP A 127 5.95 -15.92 -5.51
C TRP A 127 6.95 -16.46 -4.48
N TYR A 128 6.47 -16.85 -3.30
CA TYR A 128 7.30 -17.32 -2.18
C TYR A 128 7.21 -18.82 -1.91
N LEU A 129 6.63 -19.61 -2.81
CA LEU A 129 6.41 -21.05 -2.57
C LEU A 129 7.69 -21.82 -2.25
N GLY A 130 8.79 -21.54 -2.96
CA GLY A 130 10.08 -22.18 -2.69
C GLY A 130 10.65 -21.86 -1.30
N LYS A 131 10.36 -20.66 -0.76
CA LYS A 131 10.82 -20.24 0.58
C LYS A 131 9.90 -20.73 1.70
N SER A 132 8.63 -20.98 1.42
CA SER A 132 7.67 -21.41 2.44
C SER A 132 7.83 -22.88 2.86
N GLY A 133 8.58 -23.68 2.10
CA GLY A 133 8.76 -25.11 2.33
C GLY A 133 7.53 -25.97 1.98
N VAL A 134 6.46 -25.34 1.48
CA VAL A 134 5.25 -26.04 1.00
C VAL A 134 5.53 -26.73 -0.33
N LYS A 135 5.20 -28.02 -0.42
CA LYS A 135 5.48 -28.87 -1.59
C LYS A 135 4.19 -29.25 -2.33
N LEU A 136 3.71 -28.34 -3.17
CA LEU A 136 2.60 -28.59 -4.08
C LEU A 136 3.13 -29.03 -5.45
N THR A 137 2.44 -29.96 -6.10
CA THR A 137 2.88 -30.59 -7.36
C THR A 137 1.98 -30.29 -8.55
N ASN A 138 0.80 -29.68 -8.32
CA ASN A 138 -0.22 -29.47 -9.33
C ASN A 138 -0.81 -28.05 -9.29
N ILE A 139 0.04 -27.06 -9.61
CA ILE A 139 -0.36 -25.65 -9.72
C ILE A 139 -0.57 -25.32 -11.19
N ASN A 140 -1.76 -24.83 -11.52
CA ASN A 140 -2.23 -24.52 -12.85
C ASN A 140 -2.41 -23.00 -12.98
N VAL A 141 -1.51 -22.35 -13.71
CA VAL A 141 -1.59 -20.92 -14.02
C VAL A 141 -2.37 -20.75 -15.32
N VAL A 142 -3.52 -20.07 -15.26
CA VAL A 142 -4.44 -19.97 -16.41
C VAL A 142 -4.56 -18.52 -16.92
N PRO A 143 -4.74 -18.32 -18.24
CA PRO A 143 -4.91 -16.99 -18.81
C PRO A 143 -6.24 -16.37 -18.41
N PHE A 144 -6.28 -15.02 -18.36
CA PHE A 144 -7.50 -14.29 -18.08
C PHE A 144 -8.50 -14.38 -19.23
N GLY A 145 -9.79 -14.44 -18.91
CA GLY A 145 -10.87 -14.41 -19.90
C GLY A 145 -11.02 -15.70 -20.71
N VAL A 146 -10.44 -16.82 -20.25
CA VAL A 146 -10.50 -18.12 -20.94
C VAL A 146 -11.18 -19.16 -20.06
N TRP A 147 -12.21 -19.82 -20.60
CA TRP A 147 -12.91 -20.92 -19.94
C TRP A 147 -11.99 -22.12 -19.71
N GLN A 148 -11.96 -22.59 -18.46
CA GLN A 148 -11.33 -23.83 -18.01
C GLN A 148 -12.44 -24.84 -17.76
N ASN A 149 -12.53 -25.88 -18.61
CA ASN A 149 -13.54 -26.93 -18.44
C ASN A 149 -13.08 -27.94 -17.39
N VAL A 150 -13.91 -28.16 -16.37
CA VAL A 150 -13.66 -29.16 -15.32
C VAL A 150 -14.31 -30.48 -15.71
N ASP A 151 -15.55 -30.43 -16.20
CA ASP A 151 -16.27 -31.55 -16.82
C ASP A 151 -17.29 -31.04 -17.86
N GLU A 152 -18.22 -31.90 -18.29
CA GLU A 152 -19.29 -31.58 -19.25
C GLU A 152 -20.12 -30.36 -18.81
N HIS A 153 -20.39 -30.21 -17.51
CA HIS A 153 -21.32 -29.23 -16.99
C HIS A 153 -20.63 -28.07 -16.26
N LEU A 154 -19.47 -28.31 -15.64
CA LEU A 154 -18.73 -27.36 -14.82
C LEU A 154 -17.54 -26.75 -15.58
N ARG A 155 -17.46 -25.42 -15.61
CA ARG A 155 -16.30 -24.68 -16.08
C ARG A 155 -16.11 -23.39 -15.28
N PHE A 156 -14.92 -22.81 -15.32
CA PHE A 156 -14.66 -21.51 -14.69
C PHE A 156 -13.78 -20.61 -15.57
N MET A 157 -13.79 -19.32 -15.28
CA MET A 157 -12.98 -18.30 -15.94
C MET A 157 -12.40 -17.36 -14.89
N ILE A 158 -11.09 -17.21 -14.88
CA ILE A 158 -10.42 -16.20 -14.06
C ILE A 158 -10.34 -14.89 -14.86
N LEU A 159 -10.62 -13.78 -14.19
CA LEU A 159 -10.61 -12.44 -14.72
C LEU A 159 -9.64 -11.58 -13.91
N MET A 160 -9.03 -10.60 -14.57
CA MET A 160 -8.09 -9.66 -13.94
C MET A 160 -8.80 -8.54 -13.20
N ASP A 161 -8.17 -7.96 -12.19
CA ASP A 161 -8.56 -6.64 -11.69
C ASP A 161 -8.09 -5.51 -12.64
N GLY A 162 -8.90 -4.46 -12.76
CA GLY A 162 -8.59 -3.31 -13.62
C GLY A 162 -7.64 -2.29 -13.00
N ILE A 163 -7.46 -2.29 -11.68
CA ILE A 163 -6.57 -1.36 -10.96
C ILE A 163 -5.28 -2.05 -10.55
N HIS A 164 -5.36 -3.30 -10.08
CA HIS A 164 -4.24 -4.14 -9.68
C HIS A 164 -4.10 -5.40 -10.57
N PRO A 165 -4.01 -5.25 -11.91
CA PRO A 165 -3.93 -6.37 -12.85
C PRO A 165 -2.70 -7.25 -12.65
N GLU A 166 -1.69 -6.74 -11.94
CA GLU A 166 -0.49 -7.47 -11.59
C GLU A 166 -0.69 -8.50 -10.48
N MET A 167 -1.82 -8.50 -9.76
CA MET A 167 -2.01 -9.30 -8.55
C MET A 167 -3.43 -9.84 -8.36
N ASP A 168 -4.45 -8.97 -8.36
CA ASP A 168 -5.79 -9.34 -7.92
C ASP A 168 -6.60 -9.98 -9.06
N THR A 169 -7.37 -11.02 -8.73
CA THR A 169 -8.18 -11.74 -9.70
C THR A 169 -9.57 -12.07 -9.16
N CYS A 170 -10.56 -12.05 -10.03
CA CYS A 170 -11.92 -12.50 -9.76
C CYS A 170 -12.24 -13.72 -10.62
N ILE A 171 -13.32 -14.44 -10.29
CA ILE A 171 -13.67 -15.69 -10.97
C ILE A 171 -15.16 -15.75 -11.29
N ILE A 172 -15.47 -16.29 -12.47
CA ILE A 172 -16.80 -16.76 -12.85
C ILE A 172 -16.76 -18.29 -12.85
N LEU A 173 -17.64 -18.93 -12.10
CA LEU A 173 -17.91 -20.35 -12.17
C LEU A 173 -19.25 -20.55 -12.88
N GLU A 174 -19.31 -21.46 -13.85
CA GLU A 174 -20.55 -21.79 -14.56
C GLU A 174 -20.82 -23.30 -14.46
N TYR A 175 -22.02 -23.65 -14.02
CA TYR A 175 -22.50 -25.04 -13.97
C TYR A 175 -23.88 -25.13 -14.63
N LYS A 176 -24.02 -25.95 -15.69
CA LYS A 176 -25.28 -26.10 -16.44
C LYS A 176 -25.91 -24.76 -16.86
N GLY A 177 -25.07 -23.79 -17.24
CA GLY A 177 -25.49 -22.43 -17.61
C GLY A 177 -25.80 -21.48 -16.45
N HIS A 178 -25.78 -21.94 -15.19
CA HIS A 178 -25.91 -21.07 -14.00
C HIS A 178 -24.55 -20.47 -13.63
N MET A 179 -24.50 -19.17 -13.36
CA MET A 179 -23.27 -18.42 -13.11
C MET A 179 -23.13 -17.96 -11.66
N ILE A 180 -21.96 -18.23 -11.08
CA ILE A 180 -21.52 -17.74 -9.77
C ILE A 180 -20.32 -16.82 -9.98
N LEU A 181 -20.43 -15.58 -9.55
CA LEU A 181 -19.41 -14.54 -9.68
C LEU A 181 -18.79 -14.25 -8.30
N ASN A 182 -17.48 -14.35 -8.16
CA ASN A 182 -16.76 -13.94 -6.96
C ASN A 182 -15.82 -12.76 -7.27
N THR A 183 -16.06 -11.62 -6.61
CA THR A 183 -15.34 -10.34 -6.82
C THR A 183 -14.56 -9.86 -5.61
N VAL A 184 -14.34 -10.74 -4.63
CA VAL A 184 -13.57 -10.41 -3.41
C VAL A 184 -12.23 -9.76 -3.77
N ASP A 185 -11.91 -8.68 -3.08
CA ASP A 185 -10.68 -7.88 -3.14
C ASP A 185 -10.36 -7.19 -4.48
N CYS A 186 -11.10 -7.48 -5.55
CA CYS A 186 -10.99 -6.73 -6.79
C CYS A 186 -11.52 -5.29 -6.62
N THR A 187 -10.65 -4.31 -6.88
CA THR A 187 -11.00 -2.89 -6.83
C THR A 187 -11.91 -2.50 -8.01
N ARG A 188 -11.59 -2.97 -9.21
CA ARG A 188 -12.37 -2.77 -10.44
C ARG A 188 -12.34 -4.06 -11.29
N PRO A 189 -13.06 -5.11 -10.88
CA PRO A 189 -13.00 -6.43 -11.51
C PRO A 189 -13.27 -6.34 -13.01
N ASN A 190 -12.35 -6.88 -13.81
CA ASN A 190 -12.33 -6.88 -15.27
C ASN A 190 -12.65 -5.49 -15.88
N ASN A 191 -12.01 -4.43 -15.36
CA ASN A 191 -12.23 -3.04 -15.77
C ASN A 191 -13.68 -2.54 -15.59
N GLY A 192 -14.50 -3.25 -14.81
CA GLY A 192 -15.91 -2.96 -14.59
C GLY A 192 -16.86 -3.65 -15.58
N ARG A 193 -16.34 -4.53 -16.45
CA ARG A 193 -17.15 -5.36 -17.36
C ARG A 193 -17.38 -6.71 -16.71
N LEU A 194 -18.60 -6.97 -16.26
CA LEU A 194 -18.98 -8.20 -15.57
C LEU A 194 -20.34 -8.71 -16.07
N PRO A 195 -20.62 -10.03 -15.96
CA PRO A 195 -21.91 -10.58 -16.34
C PRO A 195 -23.04 -9.98 -15.48
N HIS A 196 -24.11 -9.55 -16.15
CA HIS A 196 -25.35 -9.15 -15.50
C HIS A 196 -26.24 -10.37 -15.24
N GLY A 197 -27.06 -10.32 -14.20
CA GLY A 197 -28.08 -11.33 -13.91
C GLY A 197 -27.53 -12.69 -13.46
N VAL A 198 -26.29 -12.74 -12.96
CA VAL A 198 -25.71 -13.97 -12.40
C VAL A 198 -26.55 -14.52 -11.25
N ASP A 199 -26.50 -15.83 -11.05
CA ASP A 199 -27.31 -16.50 -10.04
C ASP A 199 -26.80 -16.21 -8.62
N VAL A 200 -25.48 -16.17 -8.43
CA VAL A 200 -24.86 -15.77 -7.17
C VAL A 200 -23.72 -14.78 -7.42
N MET A 201 -23.67 -13.73 -6.61
CA MET A 201 -22.53 -12.82 -6.53
C MET A 201 -21.98 -12.81 -5.10
N MET A 202 -20.67 -13.04 -4.98
CA MET A 202 -19.91 -12.94 -3.74
C MET A 202 -18.93 -11.77 -3.80
N GLY A 203 -18.71 -11.13 -2.65
CA GLY A 203 -17.77 -10.01 -2.54
C GLY A 203 -17.34 -9.73 -1.11
N ASP A 204 -16.40 -8.81 -0.95
CA ASP A 204 -15.96 -8.24 0.32
C ASP A 204 -16.89 -7.11 0.78
N PHE A 205 -17.03 -6.97 2.10
CA PHE A 205 -17.73 -5.84 2.73
C PHE A 205 -16.79 -4.86 3.44
N ALA A 206 -15.61 -5.33 3.85
CA ALA A 206 -14.59 -4.56 4.52
C ALA A 206 -13.23 -4.77 3.86
N GLY A 207 -12.57 -3.68 3.48
CA GLY A 207 -11.18 -3.71 3.00
C GLY A 207 -10.19 -3.66 4.14
N GLY A 208 -8.91 -3.95 3.87
CA GLY A 208 -7.92 -3.82 4.92
C GLY A 208 -6.47 -4.15 4.67
N ALA A 209 -6.01 -4.49 3.46
CA ALA A 209 -4.62 -4.90 3.23
C ALA A 209 -3.53 -3.95 3.79
N SER A 210 -3.87 -2.71 4.15
CA SER A 210 -2.99 -1.84 4.93
C SER A 210 -3.61 -1.39 6.26
N GLY A 211 -2.84 -1.48 7.34
CA GLY A 211 -3.07 -0.75 8.60
C GLY A 211 -2.96 0.78 8.46
N PHE A 212 -2.97 1.31 7.23
CA PHE A 212 -3.01 2.72 6.95
C PHE A 212 -4.39 3.30 7.30
N PRO A 213 -4.46 4.48 7.93
CA PRO A 213 -3.35 5.32 8.40
C PRO A 213 -2.98 5.07 9.88
N MET A 214 -3.43 3.97 10.49
CA MET A 214 -3.33 3.77 11.94
C MET A 214 -1.91 3.73 12.46
N THR A 215 -0.97 3.21 11.67
CA THR A 215 0.45 3.15 12.02
C THR A 215 1.22 4.45 11.71
N PHE A 216 0.54 5.49 11.21
CA PHE A 216 1.16 6.77 10.87
C PHE A 216 0.92 7.81 11.96
N THR A 217 1.97 8.52 12.34
CA THR A 217 1.96 9.57 13.36
C THR A 217 2.54 10.89 12.81
N GLY A 218 2.24 12.00 13.48
CA GLY A 218 2.74 13.32 13.12
C GLY A 218 2.07 13.97 11.89
N GLY A 219 2.35 15.26 11.69
CA GLY A 219 1.82 16.04 10.56
C GLY A 219 0.30 15.98 10.44
N LYS A 220 -0.19 15.56 9.26
CA LYS A 220 -1.64 15.44 8.99
C LYS A 220 -2.33 14.25 9.66
N TYR A 221 -1.58 13.29 10.21
CA TYR A 221 -2.11 12.02 10.74
C TYR A 221 -2.58 12.16 12.20
N THR A 222 -3.32 13.24 12.50
CA THR A 222 -3.96 13.40 13.81
C THR A 222 -5.01 12.30 14.03
N GLU A 223 -5.37 12.02 15.27
CA GLU A 223 -6.44 11.05 15.58
C GLU A 223 -7.76 11.41 14.90
N SER A 224 -8.13 12.69 14.90
CA SER A 224 -9.34 13.19 14.24
C SER A 224 -9.30 13.01 12.73
N TRP A 225 -8.13 13.22 12.10
CA TRP A 225 -7.96 12.97 10.68
C TRP A 225 -8.08 11.48 10.36
N ARG A 226 -7.42 10.61 11.13
CA ARG A 226 -7.47 9.15 10.94
C ARG A 226 -8.91 8.62 11.07
N ALA A 227 -9.65 9.07 12.09
CA ALA A 227 -11.06 8.72 12.27
C ALA A 227 -11.94 9.18 11.10
N ASN A 228 -11.74 10.40 10.60
CA ASN A 228 -12.48 10.92 9.44
C ASN A 228 -12.13 10.21 8.13
N PHE A 229 -10.85 9.86 7.96
CA PHE A 229 -10.38 9.08 6.81
C PHE A 229 -11.03 7.69 6.80
N ILE A 230 -10.95 6.94 7.90
CA ILE A 230 -11.58 5.62 8.03
C ILE A 230 -13.08 5.70 7.75
N LYS A 231 -13.77 6.66 8.36
CA LYS A 231 -15.22 6.87 8.12
C LYS A 231 -15.52 7.09 6.63
N THR A 232 -14.67 7.84 5.93
CA THR A 232 -14.84 8.15 4.50
C THR A 232 -14.59 6.92 3.63
N GLU A 233 -13.49 6.20 3.85
CA GLU A 233 -13.14 5.02 3.06
C GLU A 233 -14.14 3.87 3.25
N ARG A 234 -14.58 3.63 4.48
CA ARG A 234 -15.66 2.69 4.80
C ARG A 234 -16.92 2.95 4.00
N ARG A 235 -17.35 4.22 3.97
CA ARG A 235 -18.55 4.65 3.25
C ARG A 235 -18.38 4.51 1.73
N LYS A 236 -17.19 4.82 1.19
CA LYS A 236 -16.88 4.65 -0.23
C LYS A 236 -17.00 3.17 -0.63
N LEU A 237 -16.37 2.27 0.12
CA LEU A 237 -16.41 0.84 -0.15
C LEU A 237 -17.85 0.31 -0.09
N LEU A 238 -18.58 0.63 0.98
CA LEU A 238 -19.96 0.15 1.19
C LEU A 238 -20.89 0.63 0.06
N ASN A 239 -20.78 1.90 -0.35
CA ASN A 239 -21.55 2.44 -1.48
C ASN A 239 -21.15 1.80 -2.82
N TYR A 240 -19.84 1.59 -3.04
CA TYR A 240 -19.34 0.97 -4.26
C TYR A 240 -19.88 -0.46 -4.42
N LYS A 241 -19.81 -1.29 -3.37
CA LYS A 241 -20.32 -2.66 -3.40
C LYS A 241 -21.83 -2.69 -3.62
N ALA A 242 -22.60 -1.85 -2.93
CA ALA A 242 -24.05 -1.74 -3.16
C ALA A 242 -24.39 -1.29 -4.61
N GLN A 243 -23.63 -0.34 -5.16
CA GLN A 243 -23.81 0.11 -6.54
C GLN A 243 -23.44 -0.97 -7.56
N LEU A 244 -22.40 -1.77 -7.28
CA LEU A 244 -22.01 -2.90 -8.13
C LEU A 244 -23.12 -3.96 -8.17
N VAL A 245 -23.66 -4.35 -7.00
CA VAL A 245 -24.81 -5.26 -6.92
C VAL A 245 -26.02 -4.71 -7.67
N LYS A 246 -26.32 -3.41 -7.51
CA LYS A 246 -27.40 -2.74 -8.24
C LYS A 246 -27.22 -2.78 -9.76
N THR A 247 -25.98 -2.66 -10.21
CA THR A 247 -25.67 -2.64 -11.65
C THR A 247 -25.78 -4.04 -12.24
N LEU A 248 -25.23 -5.04 -11.54
CA LEU A 248 -25.18 -6.42 -12.03
C LEU A 248 -26.49 -7.18 -11.79
N ARG A 249 -27.31 -6.78 -10.81
CA ARG A 249 -28.60 -7.40 -10.45
C ARG A 249 -28.50 -8.93 -10.30
N PRO A 250 -27.61 -9.45 -9.44
CA PRO A 250 -27.54 -10.88 -9.19
C PRO A 250 -28.82 -11.37 -8.50
N LYS A 251 -29.16 -12.64 -8.64
CA LYS A 251 -30.32 -13.22 -7.94
C LYS A 251 -30.04 -13.37 -6.44
N VAL A 252 -28.83 -13.82 -6.09
CA VAL A 252 -28.32 -13.91 -4.73
C VAL A 252 -27.06 -13.05 -4.55
N TYR A 253 -26.97 -12.30 -3.46
CA TYR A 253 -25.75 -11.59 -3.06
C TYR A 253 -25.29 -12.00 -1.67
N SER A 254 -23.99 -12.28 -1.52
CA SER A 254 -23.39 -12.61 -0.23
C SER A 254 -22.06 -11.88 0.01
N PRO A 255 -21.99 -11.00 1.04
CA PRO A 255 -20.71 -10.44 1.48
C PRO A 255 -19.96 -11.46 2.34
N ILE A 256 -18.94 -12.10 1.77
CA ILE A 256 -18.21 -13.20 2.39
C ILE A 256 -16.88 -12.78 3.02
N ALA A 257 -16.22 -11.75 2.49
CA ALA A 257 -14.86 -11.38 2.91
C ALA A 257 -14.81 -10.08 3.73
N GLY A 258 -13.97 -10.07 4.76
CA GLY A 258 -13.88 -9.01 5.77
C GLY A 258 -13.92 -9.51 7.22
N TYR A 259 -14.11 -10.82 7.45
CA TYR A 259 -14.16 -11.43 8.78
C TYR A 259 -12.77 -11.76 9.35
N PHE A 260 -12.01 -10.73 9.72
CA PHE A 260 -10.75 -10.85 10.45
C PHE A 260 -10.73 -9.88 11.64
N THR A 261 -9.76 -10.02 12.53
CA THR A 261 -9.52 -9.10 13.63
C THR A 261 -8.04 -8.99 13.95
N GLU A 262 -7.61 -7.81 14.37
CA GLU A 262 -6.30 -7.55 14.95
C GLU A 262 -6.26 -8.10 16.38
N ALA A 263 -6.25 -9.43 16.53
CA ALA A 263 -6.45 -10.12 17.81
C ALA A 263 -5.29 -9.98 18.81
N HIS A 264 -4.07 -9.73 18.33
CA HIS A 264 -2.89 -9.71 19.18
C HIS A 264 -2.94 -8.54 20.17
N PRO A 265 -2.56 -8.72 21.45
CA PRO A 265 -2.66 -7.66 22.45
C PRO A 265 -1.93 -6.36 22.11
N SER A 266 -0.80 -6.41 21.39
CA SER A 266 -0.08 -5.22 20.90
C SER A 266 -0.91 -4.37 19.94
N ASP A 267 -1.84 -5.00 19.21
CA ASP A 267 -2.60 -4.35 18.15
C ASP A 267 -3.93 -3.79 18.66
N ARG A 268 -4.12 -3.77 19.99
CA ARG A 268 -5.33 -3.26 20.65
C ARG A 268 -5.73 -1.87 20.15
N TYR A 269 -4.76 -0.96 20.01
CA TYR A 269 -5.01 0.38 19.48
C TYR A 269 -5.62 0.32 18.07
N ILE A 270 -5.03 -0.48 17.18
CA ILE A 270 -5.51 -0.64 15.80
C ILE A 270 -6.91 -1.27 15.81
N LYS A 271 -7.11 -2.34 16.56
CA LYS A 271 -8.42 -3.00 16.71
C LYS A 271 -9.52 -2.04 17.15
N GLU A 272 -9.24 -1.20 18.14
CA GLU A 272 -10.22 -0.27 18.72
C GLU A 272 -10.53 0.93 17.81
N THR A 273 -9.60 1.32 16.95
CA THR A 273 -9.70 2.57 16.17
C THR A 273 -9.92 2.36 14.67
N ASN A 274 -9.53 1.21 14.12
CA ASN A 274 -9.69 0.84 12.71
C ASN A 274 -11.05 0.17 12.46
N THR A 275 -12.14 0.90 12.69
CA THR A 275 -13.49 0.33 12.55
C THR A 275 -13.72 -0.23 11.13
N LYS A 276 -14.28 -1.43 11.02
CA LYS A 276 -14.60 -2.08 9.74
C LYS A 276 -16.08 -1.91 9.39
N ASN A 277 -16.41 -2.13 8.12
CA ASN A 277 -17.81 -2.21 7.70
C ASN A 277 -18.46 -3.48 8.25
N ASP A 278 -19.78 -3.45 8.39
CA ASP A 278 -20.58 -4.58 8.83
C ASP A 278 -21.32 -5.20 7.61
N PRO A 279 -21.31 -6.54 7.46
CA PRO A 279 -21.92 -7.22 6.32
C PRO A 279 -23.46 -7.13 6.35
N VAL A 280 -24.07 -7.04 7.53
CA VAL A 280 -25.51 -6.83 7.70
C VAL A 280 -25.90 -5.42 7.28
N GLU A 281 -25.07 -4.41 7.57
CA GLU A 281 -25.27 -3.05 7.06
C GLU A 281 -25.20 -2.99 5.52
N LEU A 282 -24.24 -3.68 4.91
CA LEU A 282 -24.15 -3.76 3.45
C LEU A 282 -25.38 -4.46 2.86
N ASN A 283 -25.82 -5.59 3.44
CA ASN A 283 -27.02 -6.29 2.98
C ASN A 283 -28.30 -5.46 3.15
N LYS A 284 -28.42 -4.66 4.22
CA LYS A 284 -29.51 -3.68 4.37
C LYS A 284 -29.49 -2.63 3.26
N LEU A 285 -28.31 -2.10 2.92
CA LEU A 285 -28.17 -1.12 1.83
C LEU A 285 -28.54 -1.71 0.46
N VAL A 286 -28.10 -2.95 0.19
CA VAL A 286 -28.50 -3.69 -1.02
C VAL A 286 -30.00 -3.87 -1.07
N LYS A 287 -30.65 -4.37 -0.01
CA LYS A 287 -32.11 -4.55 0.06
C LYS A 287 -32.89 -3.25 -0.17
N ASN A 288 -32.39 -2.13 0.33
CA ASN A 288 -33.02 -0.83 0.13
C ASN A 288 -32.97 -0.34 -1.32
N THR A 289 -31.96 -0.78 -2.10
CA THR A 289 -31.75 -0.33 -3.47
C THR A 289 -32.21 -1.35 -4.52
N CYS A 290 -32.19 -2.64 -4.18
CA CYS A 290 -32.53 -3.79 -5.01
C CYS A 290 -33.28 -4.83 -4.16
N PRO A 291 -34.56 -4.58 -3.80
CA PRO A 291 -35.33 -5.45 -2.91
C PRO A 291 -35.58 -6.86 -3.47
N GLU A 292 -35.41 -7.05 -4.78
CA GLU A 292 -35.52 -8.35 -5.45
C GLU A 292 -34.32 -9.28 -5.21
N VAL A 293 -33.18 -8.74 -4.78
CA VAL A 293 -31.95 -9.51 -4.56
C VAL A 293 -32.04 -10.24 -3.23
N PHE A 294 -31.90 -11.57 -3.25
CA PHE A 294 -31.78 -12.36 -2.04
C PHE A 294 -30.41 -12.13 -1.41
N THR A 295 -30.35 -11.42 -0.28
CA THR A 295 -29.08 -11.17 0.43
C THR A 295 -28.84 -12.19 1.53
N TRP A 296 -27.66 -12.79 1.58
CA TRP A 296 -27.28 -13.78 2.59
C TRP A 296 -26.00 -13.35 3.33
N THR A 297 -26.07 -13.15 4.65
CA THR A 297 -24.90 -12.98 5.52
C THR A 297 -24.58 -14.34 6.15
N PRO A 298 -23.53 -15.04 5.69
CA PRO A 298 -23.31 -16.42 6.11
C PRO A 298 -22.64 -16.51 7.48
N ALA A 299 -22.96 -17.56 8.23
CA ALA A 299 -22.22 -18.02 9.40
C ALA A 299 -21.33 -19.23 9.01
N PRO A 300 -20.18 -19.47 9.67
CA PRO A 300 -19.33 -20.64 9.43
C PRO A 300 -20.13 -21.96 9.45
N GLY A 301 -20.04 -22.72 8.36
CA GLY A 301 -20.76 -23.98 8.18
C GLY A 301 -22.17 -23.84 7.60
N ALA A 302 -22.69 -22.62 7.44
CA ALA A 302 -23.96 -22.39 6.75
C ALA A 302 -23.85 -22.75 5.27
N VAL A 303 -24.93 -23.35 4.74
CA VAL A 303 -25.00 -23.83 3.36
C VAL A 303 -26.15 -23.14 2.63
N LEU A 304 -25.86 -22.52 1.49
CA LEU A 304 -26.86 -22.04 0.54
C LEU A 304 -27.07 -23.06 -0.56
N ASP A 305 -28.32 -23.48 -0.77
CA ASP A 305 -28.75 -24.28 -1.91
C ASP A 305 -29.23 -23.37 -3.05
N LEU A 306 -28.56 -23.44 -4.21
CA LEU A 306 -28.89 -22.56 -5.32
C LEU A 306 -30.25 -22.85 -5.93
N CYS A 307 -30.64 -24.12 -6.06
CA CYS A 307 -31.94 -24.49 -6.63
C CYS A 307 -33.08 -23.89 -5.79
N LEU A 308 -32.99 -24.05 -4.46
CA LEU A 308 -34.00 -23.52 -3.54
C LEU A 308 -33.98 -21.98 -3.50
N ALA A 309 -32.80 -21.35 -3.60
CA ALA A 309 -32.67 -19.90 -3.63
C ALA A 309 -33.35 -19.30 -4.87
N LEU A 310 -33.17 -19.93 -6.03
CA LEU A 310 -33.79 -19.51 -7.30
C LEU A 310 -35.31 -19.68 -7.29
N GLN A 311 -35.83 -20.64 -6.51
CA GLN A 311 -37.27 -20.89 -6.33
C GLN A 311 -37.90 -20.02 -5.24
N GLN A 312 -37.13 -19.13 -4.58
CA GLN A 312 -37.58 -18.33 -3.43
C GLN A 312 -38.08 -19.19 -2.25
N GLY A 313 -37.50 -20.39 -2.08
CA GLY A 313 -37.77 -21.30 -0.96
C GLY A 313 -36.85 -21.06 0.24
N ASP A 314 -36.96 -21.95 1.24
CA ASP A 314 -36.01 -22.01 2.36
C ASP A 314 -34.67 -22.58 1.87
N ALA A 315 -33.77 -21.67 1.47
CA ALA A 315 -32.57 -22.01 0.71
C ALA A 315 -31.30 -22.13 1.58
N VAL A 316 -31.36 -21.74 2.85
CA VAL A 316 -30.18 -21.68 3.72
C VAL A 316 -30.33 -22.69 4.84
N THR A 317 -29.39 -23.62 4.92
CA THR A 317 -29.23 -24.49 6.09
C THR A 317 -28.21 -23.86 7.02
N GLU A 318 -28.67 -23.41 8.19
CA GLU A 318 -27.80 -22.87 9.24
C GLU A 318 -26.99 -23.99 9.93
N PRO A 319 -25.80 -23.67 10.48
CA PRO A 319 -25.02 -24.65 11.21
C PRO A 319 -25.78 -25.15 12.46
N PRO A 320 -25.47 -26.36 12.96
CA PRO A 320 -26.14 -26.91 14.14
C PRO A 320 -26.14 -25.95 15.33
N SER A 321 -27.21 -25.96 16.12
CA SER A 321 -27.30 -25.14 17.33
C SER A 321 -26.12 -25.42 18.27
N GLY A 322 -25.46 -24.37 18.76
CA GLY A 322 -24.26 -24.47 19.59
C GLY A 322 -22.94 -24.52 18.81
N THR A 323 -22.97 -24.47 17.47
CA THR A 323 -21.76 -24.30 16.67
C THR A 323 -21.04 -23.01 17.06
N LYS A 324 -19.73 -23.12 17.31
CA LYS A 324 -18.90 -21.97 17.62
C LYS A 324 -18.69 -21.13 16.36
N ILE A 325 -19.27 -19.93 16.34
CA ILE A 325 -19.21 -19.01 15.19
C ILE A 325 -17.95 -18.14 15.24
N TYR A 326 -17.65 -17.58 16.40
CA TYR A 326 -16.54 -16.65 16.59
C TYR A 326 -15.38 -17.32 17.33
N LYS A 327 -14.19 -16.99 16.89
CA LYS A 327 -12.95 -17.36 17.57
C LYS A 327 -12.78 -16.47 18.80
N ASP A 328 -12.44 -17.10 19.93
CA ASP A 328 -12.23 -16.44 21.23
C ASP A 328 -10.78 -16.53 21.71
N ASN A 329 -9.98 -17.42 21.11
CA ASN A 329 -8.59 -17.65 21.43
C ASN A 329 -7.77 -17.87 20.16
N TRP A 330 -6.54 -17.35 20.16
CA TRP A 330 -5.57 -17.49 19.08
C TRP A 330 -4.25 -17.97 19.66
N ASP A 331 -3.61 -18.90 18.97
CA ASP A 331 -2.28 -19.38 19.36
C ASP A 331 -1.23 -18.40 18.85
N PHE A 332 -0.91 -17.38 19.65
CA PHE A 332 0.06 -16.36 19.27
C PHE A 332 1.49 -16.92 19.28
N ASN A 333 1.83 -17.72 20.28
CA ASN A 333 3.21 -18.15 20.57
C ASN A 333 3.79 -18.99 19.43
N VAL A 334 3.02 -19.91 18.85
CA VAL A 334 3.50 -20.74 17.73
C VAL A 334 3.99 -19.91 16.55
N TYR A 335 3.39 -18.74 16.29
CA TYR A 335 3.80 -17.85 15.20
C TYR A 335 4.75 -16.74 15.66
N LEU A 336 4.74 -16.40 16.95
CA LEU A 336 5.66 -15.45 17.57
C LEU A 336 7.05 -16.04 17.77
N ASP A 337 7.16 -17.31 18.15
CA ASP A 337 8.43 -17.93 18.50
C ASP A 337 9.38 -17.98 17.30
N GLU A 338 8.88 -18.28 16.09
CA GLU A 338 9.68 -18.23 14.87
C GLU A 338 10.22 -16.81 14.61
N LEU A 339 9.37 -15.78 14.78
CA LEU A 339 9.81 -14.39 14.63
C LEU A 339 10.74 -13.96 15.76
N ASN A 340 10.49 -14.35 17.00
CA ASN A 340 11.34 -14.07 18.14
C ASN A 340 12.71 -14.76 17.99
N THR A 341 12.76 -15.95 17.39
CA THR A 341 14.03 -16.59 17.01
C THR A 341 14.74 -15.83 15.88
N ALA A 342 13.99 -15.16 15.00
CA ALA A 342 14.55 -14.26 13.99
C ALA A 342 14.95 -12.89 14.56
N VAL A 343 14.27 -12.36 15.57
CA VAL A 343 14.64 -11.10 16.27
C VAL A 343 15.87 -11.33 17.15
N SER A 344 15.94 -12.47 17.83
CA SER A 344 17.15 -12.94 18.52
C SER A 344 18.22 -13.49 17.57
N SER A 345 17.92 -13.55 16.26
CA SER A 345 18.95 -13.88 15.29
C SER A 345 19.98 -12.75 15.26
N GLN A 346 21.23 -13.14 15.03
CA GLN A 346 22.39 -12.29 15.25
C GLN A 346 22.53 -11.16 14.19
N ILE A 347 21.44 -10.73 13.54
CA ILE A 347 21.49 -9.72 12.47
C ILE A 347 22.10 -8.41 12.96
N PHE A 348 21.83 -8.04 14.22
CA PHE A 348 22.46 -6.89 14.85
C PHE A 348 23.77 -7.23 15.56
N LYS A 349 24.02 -8.51 15.85
CA LYS A 349 25.26 -8.98 16.49
C LYS A 349 26.44 -9.10 15.51
N HIS A 350 26.16 -9.23 14.21
CA HIS A 350 27.14 -9.31 13.14
C HIS A 350 27.04 -8.06 12.25
N LYS A 351 27.89 -7.06 12.53
CA LYS A 351 27.95 -5.79 11.77
C LYS A 351 28.06 -6.00 10.25
N ASP A 352 28.75 -7.05 9.84
CA ASP A 352 28.92 -7.49 8.44
C ASP A 352 27.60 -7.83 7.73
N TRP A 353 26.55 -8.27 8.47
CA TRP A 353 25.25 -8.57 7.87
C TRP A 353 24.47 -7.29 7.55
N ILE A 354 24.61 -6.27 8.40
CA ILE A 354 24.04 -4.94 8.18
C ILE A 354 24.74 -4.27 7.00
N GLU A 355 26.08 -4.40 6.95
CA GLU A 355 26.89 -3.98 5.81
C GLU A 355 26.41 -4.64 4.51
N PHE A 356 26.22 -5.97 4.54
CA PHE A 356 25.70 -6.72 3.40
C PHE A 356 24.31 -6.23 2.97
N TYR A 357 23.39 -6.01 3.91
CA TYR A 357 22.05 -5.51 3.59
C TYR A 357 22.11 -4.18 2.84
N TYR A 358 22.87 -3.20 3.34
CA TYR A 358 23.00 -1.90 2.69
C TYR A 358 23.74 -2.00 1.35
N LYS A 359 24.79 -2.82 1.24
CA LYS A 359 25.45 -3.11 -0.05
C LYS A 359 24.49 -3.71 -1.08
N TRP A 360 23.72 -4.73 -0.67
CA TRP A 360 22.75 -5.42 -1.51
C TRP A 360 21.64 -4.48 -1.98
N ALA A 361 21.15 -3.61 -1.08
CA ALA A 361 20.15 -2.59 -1.38
C ALA A 361 20.73 -1.37 -2.13
N ALA A 362 22.00 -1.41 -2.57
CA ALA A 362 22.71 -0.35 -3.28
C ALA A 362 22.86 0.97 -2.50
N PHE A 363 22.83 0.91 -1.17
CA PHE A 363 23.17 2.04 -0.29
C PHE A 363 24.69 2.08 -0.06
N ARG A 364 25.41 2.84 -0.89
CA ARG A 364 26.85 3.12 -0.77
C ARG A 364 27.19 4.44 -1.45
N ASP A 365 28.34 5.01 -1.15
CA ASP A 365 28.86 6.27 -1.71
C ASP A 365 27.99 7.50 -1.39
N TYR A 366 27.16 7.43 -0.35
CA TYR A 366 26.38 8.58 0.12
C TYR A 366 27.15 9.30 1.22
N ASN A 367 27.26 10.63 1.12
CA ASN A 367 27.72 11.46 2.22
C ASN A 367 26.65 11.57 3.33
N LEU A 368 26.32 10.43 3.94
CA LEU A 368 25.31 10.25 4.96
C LEU A 368 25.89 9.40 6.10
N VAL A 369 25.64 9.78 7.35
CA VAL A 369 25.78 8.91 8.52
C VAL A 369 24.41 8.76 9.15
N VAL A 370 23.99 7.53 9.40
CA VAL A 370 22.75 7.24 10.14
C VAL A 370 23.11 6.73 11.53
N ARG A 371 22.46 7.25 12.57
CA ARG A 371 22.48 6.65 13.91
C ARG A 371 21.40 5.58 13.99
N VAL A 372 21.81 4.36 14.30
CA VAL A 372 20.92 3.21 14.49
C VAL A 372 20.85 2.93 15.98
N ILE A 373 19.65 3.02 16.53
CA ILE A 373 19.35 2.75 17.94
C ILE A 373 18.35 1.61 17.98
N GLU A 374 18.67 0.57 18.72
CA GLU A 374 17.74 -0.51 19.05
C GLU A 374 16.80 -0.04 20.16
N THR A 375 15.49 -0.15 19.91
CA THR A 375 14.44 0.31 20.81
C THR A 375 13.46 -0.81 21.15
N ASP A 376 12.67 -0.63 22.21
CA ASP A 376 11.45 -1.40 22.44
C ASP A 376 10.29 -0.95 21.52
N ASP A 377 9.12 -1.57 21.69
CA ASP A 377 7.89 -1.28 20.93
C ASP A 377 7.35 0.14 21.22
N GLU A 378 7.78 0.77 22.32
CA GLU A 378 7.49 2.15 22.69
C GLU A 378 8.55 3.16 22.18
N PHE A 379 9.44 2.71 21.29
CA PHE A 379 10.55 3.48 20.74
C PHE A 379 11.50 4.05 21.81
N GLN A 380 11.58 3.41 22.97
CA GLN A 380 12.58 3.73 23.99
C GLN A 380 13.86 2.92 23.75
N PRO A 381 15.06 3.52 23.82
CA PRO A 381 16.31 2.80 23.66
C PRO A 381 16.44 1.66 24.68
N LEU A 382 16.78 0.46 24.22
CA LEU A 382 17.03 -0.67 25.11
C LEU A 382 18.32 -0.43 25.91
N LYS A 383 18.30 -0.73 27.21
CA LYS A 383 19.43 -0.49 28.13
C LYS A 383 20.75 -1.12 27.68
N ASP A 384 20.68 -2.30 27.07
CA ASP A 384 21.82 -3.04 26.52
C ASP A 384 21.69 -3.22 25.00
N GLY A 385 20.87 -2.38 24.34
CA GLY A 385 20.64 -2.43 22.91
C GLY A 385 21.75 -1.77 22.11
N TYR A 386 21.74 -2.02 20.80
CA TYR A 386 22.71 -1.40 19.90
C TYR A 386 22.46 0.10 19.73
N ASP A 387 23.54 0.89 19.84
CA ASP A 387 23.57 2.31 19.48
C ASP A 387 24.89 2.56 18.75
N TYR A 388 24.82 2.70 17.43
CA TYR A 388 26.00 2.91 16.60
C TYR A 388 25.66 3.75 15.38
N LEU A 389 26.70 4.21 14.70
CA LEU A 389 26.58 4.97 13.46
C LEU A 389 26.84 4.06 12.26
N VAL A 390 26.24 4.37 11.11
CA VAL A 390 26.49 3.72 9.82
C VAL A 390 26.98 4.79 8.85
N ASP A 391 28.22 4.67 8.41
CA ASP A 391 28.84 5.55 7.42
C ASP A 391 28.53 5.04 6.02
N PHE A 392 27.78 5.77 5.19
CA PHE A 392 27.47 5.29 3.82
C PHE A 392 28.56 5.57 2.77
N LEU A 393 29.66 6.26 3.09
CA LEU A 393 30.81 6.42 2.18
C LEU A 393 31.68 5.17 2.18
N ASP A 394 31.86 4.52 3.33
CA ASP A 394 32.69 3.31 3.45
C ASP A 394 32.00 2.12 4.15
N LEU A 395 30.71 2.23 4.45
CA LEU A 395 29.88 1.26 5.19
C LEU A 395 30.51 0.80 6.52
N SER A 396 31.27 1.68 7.17
CA SER A 396 31.79 1.45 8.50
C SER A 396 30.74 1.69 9.61
N PHE A 397 30.95 1.05 10.76
CA PHE A 397 30.07 1.14 11.94
C PHE A 397 30.78 1.71 13.17
N PRO A 398 31.15 3.01 13.16
CA PRO A 398 31.88 3.59 14.27
C PRO A 398 30.95 3.92 15.45
N LEU A 399 31.50 3.90 16.66
CA LEU A 399 30.79 4.30 17.90
C LEU A 399 30.73 5.82 18.06
N MET A 400 31.58 6.53 17.32
CA MET A 400 31.62 7.97 17.25
C MET A 400 31.48 8.36 15.79
N ARG A 401 31.05 9.59 15.54
CA ARG A 401 30.90 10.07 14.17
C ARG A 401 32.27 10.08 13.48
N PRO A 402 32.39 9.50 12.27
CA PRO A 402 33.66 9.51 11.55
C PRO A 402 34.00 10.94 11.12
N ASP A 403 35.29 11.28 11.18
CA ASP A 403 35.79 12.56 10.69
C ASP A 403 35.61 12.63 9.18
N ARG A 404 34.82 13.60 8.71
CA ARG A 404 34.58 13.86 7.29
C ARG A 404 34.89 15.32 6.98
N GLU A 405 35.24 15.61 5.73
CA GLU A 405 35.54 16.98 5.26
C GLU A 405 34.36 17.96 5.41
N HIS A 406 33.17 17.49 5.77
CA HIS A 406 31.97 18.30 5.97
C HIS A 406 31.33 18.00 7.33
N ALA A 407 31.22 19.02 8.20
CA ALA A 407 30.50 18.92 9.48
C ALA A 407 28.99 18.69 9.22
N TYR A 408 28.38 17.84 10.03
CA TYR A 408 26.92 17.67 10.01
C TYR A 408 26.29 18.74 10.87
N ILE A 409 25.80 19.78 10.21
CA ILE A 409 24.96 20.76 10.86
C ILE A 409 23.52 20.32 10.60
N GLU A 410 22.75 20.05 11.67
CA GLU A 410 21.30 19.84 11.58
C GLU A 410 20.60 21.17 11.29
N THR A 411 20.87 21.72 10.10
CA THR A 411 20.26 22.95 9.60
C THR A 411 18.90 22.69 8.98
N TRP A 412 18.55 21.45 8.61
CA TRP A 412 17.29 21.21 7.92
C TRP A 412 16.07 21.41 8.83
N HIS A 413 15.08 22.18 8.35
CA HIS A 413 13.80 22.40 9.02
C HIS A 413 12.63 22.06 8.11
N ASN A 414 11.84 21.05 8.50
CA ASN A 414 10.71 20.56 7.69
C ASN A 414 9.62 21.63 7.49
N GLY A 415 9.35 22.46 8.50
CA GLY A 415 8.36 23.54 8.39
C GLY A 415 8.74 24.58 7.34
N LEU A 416 10.03 24.95 7.26
CA LEU A 416 10.54 25.88 6.23
C LEU A 416 10.43 25.28 4.82
N ALA A 417 10.67 23.97 4.67
CA ALA A 417 10.51 23.29 3.39
C ALA A 417 9.04 23.25 2.92
N VAL A 418 8.08 23.16 3.86
CA VAL A 418 6.64 23.24 3.56
C VAL A 418 6.27 24.64 3.08
N VAL A 419 6.79 25.70 3.73
CA VAL A 419 6.59 27.09 3.31
C VAL A 419 7.15 27.30 1.89
N ALA A 420 8.37 26.86 1.65
CA ALA A 420 9.06 26.94 0.36
C ALA A 420 8.27 26.22 -0.74
N ARG A 421 7.79 24.99 -0.45
CA ARG A 421 6.98 24.20 -1.40
C ARG A 421 5.68 24.89 -1.73
N THR A 422 4.97 25.37 -0.71
CA THR A 422 3.66 26.04 -0.86
C THR A 422 3.79 27.26 -1.76
N TRP A 423 4.83 28.08 -1.55
CA TRP A 423 5.09 29.23 -2.40
C TRP A 423 5.51 28.83 -3.82
N GLY A 424 6.44 27.87 -3.94
CA GLY A 424 6.93 27.37 -5.22
C GLY A 424 5.82 26.83 -6.14
N THR A 425 4.75 26.24 -5.58
CA THR A 425 3.62 25.74 -6.40
C THR A 425 2.88 26.83 -7.19
N LYS A 426 3.04 28.10 -6.82
CA LYS A 426 2.46 29.22 -7.57
C LYS A 426 3.21 29.49 -8.88
N CYS A 427 4.43 28.96 -9.05
CA CYS A 427 5.28 29.20 -10.22
C CYS A 427 5.49 30.70 -10.51
N LEU A 428 5.70 31.49 -9.44
CA LEU A 428 5.95 32.92 -9.48
C LEU A 428 7.40 33.20 -9.08
N PHE A 429 8.17 33.88 -9.92
CA PHE A 429 9.52 34.33 -9.56
C PHE A 429 9.46 35.65 -8.76
N GLN A 430 8.79 35.61 -7.62
CA GLN A 430 8.63 36.72 -6.68
C GLN A 430 8.76 36.21 -5.25
N HIS A 431 9.24 37.05 -4.32
CA HIS A 431 9.36 36.65 -2.92
C HIS A 431 8.00 36.48 -2.22
N ASN A 432 7.91 35.47 -1.35
CA ASN A 432 6.76 35.25 -0.50
C ASN A 432 6.69 36.31 0.61
N LYS A 433 5.75 37.25 0.54
CA LYS A 433 5.58 38.30 1.56
C LYS A 433 5.07 37.77 2.90
N ASP A 434 4.41 36.62 2.89
CA ASP A 434 3.76 36.02 4.06
C ASP A 434 4.54 34.81 4.59
N ARG A 435 5.82 34.67 4.23
CA ARG A 435 6.68 33.57 4.70
C ARG A 435 6.86 33.66 6.22
N ALA A 436 6.44 32.62 6.92
CA ALA A 436 6.56 32.48 8.36
C ALA A 436 6.46 31.01 8.73
N ASP A 437 7.08 30.66 9.85
CA ASP A 437 6.92 29.37 10.52
C ASP A 437 6.61 29.68 12.00
N PRO A 438 5.55 29.10 12.60
CA PRO A 438 5.11 29.44 13.96
C PRO A 438 6.18 29.26 15.04
N ASP A 439 7.12 28.36 14.82
CA ASP A 439 8.14 27.98 15.80
C ASP A 439 9.46 28.74 15.59
N LEU A 440 9.54 29.61 14.58
CA LEU A 440 10.76 30.32 14.19
C LEU A 440 10.57 31.85 14.17
N PRO A 441 11.58 32.64 14.56
CA PRO A 441 11.42 34.07 14.82
C PRO A 441 11.22 34.91 13.54
N SER A 442 11.94 34.59 12.47
CA SER A 442 11.86 35.29 11.19
C SER A 442 12.32 34.37 10.05
N VAL A 443 11.79 34.58 8.85
CA VAL A 443 12.06 33.72 7.69
C VAL A 443 12.61 34.53 6.51
N GLY A 444 13.84 34.21 6.10
CA GLY A 444 14.49 34.66 4.87
C GLY A 444 14.11 33.79 3.68
N GLU A 445 14.49 34.20 2.47
CA GLU A 445 14.17 33.45 1.25
C GLU A 445 15.15 33.71 0.12
N ASN A 446 15.59 32.63 -0.54
CA ASN A 446 16.23 32.67 -1.84
C ASN A 446 15.37 31.96 -2.88
N LEU A 447 15.39 32.48 -4.11
CA LEU A 447 14.69 31.91 -5.25
C LEU A 447 15.69 31.64 -6.38
N TRP A 448 15.47 30.55 -7.09
CA TRP A 448 16.12 30.24 -8.35
C TRP A 448 15.08 29.75 -9.34
N ALA A 449 15.24 30.07 -10.62
CA ALA A 449 14.40 29.54 -11.67
C ALA A 449 15.22 29.27 -12.92
N GLY A 450 14.85 28.21 -13.65
CA GLY A 450 15.47 27.85 -14.92
C GLY A 450 14.57 26.98 -15.79
N ALA A 451 14.94 26.88 -17.07
CA ALA A 451 14.25 26.06 -18.06
C ALA A 451 15.26 25.43 -19.05
N PRO A 452 15.01 24.20 -19.54
CA PRO A 452 13.91 23.30 -19.16
C PRO A 452 14.08 22.74 -17.72
N PRO A 453 13.06 22.10 -17.11
CA PRO A 453 13.14 21.63 -15.72
C PRO A 453 14.30 20.65 -15.49
N SER A 454 14.73 19.94 -16.54
CA SER A 454 15.86 19.01 -16.51
C SER A 454 17.22 19.66 -16.29
N THR A 455 17.35 20.99 -16.39
CA THR A 455 18.61 21.68 -16.10
C THR A 455 18.77 22.01 -14.62
N PHE A 456 17.76 21.76 -13.80
CA PHE A 456 17.86 22.02 -12.37
C PHE A 456 18.72 20.95 -11.70
N HIS A 457 19.77 21.41 -11.03
CA HIS A 457 20.50 20.67 -10.03
C HIS A 457 20.70 21.54 -8.79
N VAL A 458 20.55 20.96 -7.60
CA VAL A 458 20.58 21.69 -6.32
C VAL A 458 21.94 22.37 -6.11
N ASP A 459 23.02 21.67 -6.42
CA ASP A 459 24.39 22.18 -6.37
C ASP A 459 24.59 23.41 -7.28
N SER A 460 24.04 23.36 -8.49
CA SER A 460 24.13 24.44 -9.47
C SER A 460 23.33 25.68 -9.04
N ALA A 461 22.15 25.49 -8.45
CA ALA A 461 21.32 26.59 -7.95
C ALA A 461 21.96 27.26 -6.72
N ILE A 462 22.45 26.48 -5.75
CA ILE A 462 23.16 27.01 -4.58
C ILE A 462 24.46 27.69 -5.01
N LYS A 463 25.21 27.07 -5.92
CA LYS A 463 26.43 27.67 -6.47
C LYS A 463 26.15 29.01 -7.16
N ASN A 464 25.03 29.13 -7.88
CA ASN A 464 24.62 30.38 -8.50
C ASN A 464 24.40 31.50 -7.47
N TRP A 465 23.79 31.18 -6.31
CA TRP A 465 23.66 32.11 -5.20
C TRP A 465 25.00 32.46 -4.57
N VAL A 466 25.86 31.46 -4.30
CA VAL A 466 27.18 31.68 -3.68
C VAL A 466 28.14 32.46 -4.57
N ASP A 467 28.07 32.26 -5.90
CA ASP A 467 28.94 32.95 -6.86
C ASP A 467 28.69 34.48 -6.93
N GLU A 468 27.61 34.98 -6.32
CA GLU A 468 27.37 36.42 -6.16
C GLU A 468 28.42 37.10 -5.25
N ASP A 469 29.17 36.34 -4.43
CA ASP A 469 30.33 36.82 -3.65
C ASP A 469 31.31 37.64 -4.50
N LYS A 470 31.51 37.25 -5.76
CA LYS A 470 32.42 37.94 -6.70
C LYS A 470 32.04 39.39 -6.96
N ASP A 471 30.78 39.74 -6.71
CA ASP A 471 30.21 41.07 -6.88
C ASP A 471 29.91 41.77 -5.54
N TYR A 472 30.16 41.11 -4.40
CA TYR A 472 30.00 41.67 -3.06
C TYR A 472 31.34 42.16 -2.50
N ASP A 473 31.39 43.42 -2.06
CA ASP A 473 32.52 43.97 -1.32
C ASP A 473 32.17 44.04 0.16
N TYR A 474 32.76 43.13 0.93
CA TYR A 474 32.57 43.10 2.37
C TYR A 474 33.08 44.38 3.05
N SER A 475 34.18 44.99 2.59
CA SER A 475 34.77 46.16 3.27
C SER A 475 33.87 47.39 3.25
N THR A 476 33.10 47.55 2.17
CA THR A 476 32.15 48.65 1.99
C THR A 476 30.71 48.24 2.25
N HIS A 477 30.45 46.95 2.45
CA HIS A 477 29.12 46.35 2.48
C HIS A 477 28.27 46.77 1.27
N THR A 478 28.88 46.72 0.08
CA THR A 478 28.19 47.08 -1.17
C THR A 478 28.21 45.94 -2.18
N CYS A 479 27.17 45.88 -3.01
CA CYS A 479 27.13 45.03 -4.19
C CYS A 479 27.45 45.89 -5.41
N LYS A 480 28.20 45.36 -6.39
CA LYS A 480 28.50 46.08 -7.62
C LYS A 480 27.23 46.58 -8.30
N ALA A 481 27.29 47.77 -8.90
CA ALA A 481 26.14 48.40 -9.53
C ALA A 481 25.49 47.47 -10.59
N GLY A 482 24.18 47.24 -10.46
CA GLY A 482 23.41 46.37 -11.36
C GLY A 482 23.58 44.86 -11.12
N LYS A 483 24.25 44.45 -10.04
CA LYS A 483 24.39 43.05 -9.64
C LYS A 483 23.48 42.69 -8.46
N MET A 484 23.31 41.39 -8.23
CA MET A 484 22.59 40.83 -7.08
C MET A 484 23.61 40.17 -6.15
N CYS A 485 23.51 40.46 -4.86
CA CYS A 485 24.34 39.83 -3.82
C CYS A 485 23.52 39.30 -2.65
N GLY A 486 22.20 39.52 -2.67
CA GLY A 486 21.31 39.18 -1.57
C GLY A 486 21.17 37.68 -1.34
N HIS A 487 21.36 36.86 -2.39
CA HIS A 487 21.30 35.42 -2.23
C HIS A 487 22.57 34.91 -1.55
N TYR A 488 23.74 35.41 -1.95
CA TYR A 488 25.00 35.13 -1.27
C TYR A 488 24.94 35.51 0.20
N THR A 489 24.58 36.76 0.51
CA THR A 489 24.59 37.25 1.90
C THR A 489 23.63 36.46 2.80
N GLN A 490 22.51 35.95 2.28
CA GLN A 490 21.63 35.05 3.03
C GLN A 490 22.25 33.65 3.23
N VAL A 491 22.92 33.09 2.23
CA VAL A 491 23.56 31.76 2.34
C VAL A 491 24.64 31.75 3.40
N VAL A 492 25.40 32.84 3.53
CA VAL A 492 26.51 32.98 4.50
C VAL A 492 26.10 33.74 5.76
N TRP A 493 24.81 33.89 6.04
CA TRP A 493 24.33 34.65 7.20
C TRP A 493 24.60 33.88 8.49
N ALA A 494 25.50 34.38 9.34
CA ALA A 494 26.03 33.68 10.52
C ALA A 494 24.95 33.30 11.53
N GLU A 495 23.91 34.13 11.71
CA GLU A 495 22.82 33.83 12.65
C GLU A 495 21.77 32.87 12.08
N THR A 496 21.80 32.57 10.78
CA THR A 496 20.87 31.63 10.15
C THR A 496 21.34 30.20 10.39
N TYR A 497 20.63 29.45 11.22
CA TYR A 497 20.97 28.07 11.57
C TYR A 497 19.94 27.04 11.10
N LYS A 498 18.81 27.46 10.51
CA LYS A 498 17.82 26.58 9.87
C LYS A 498 17.56 26.94 8.42
N VAL A 499 17.37 25.92 7.58
CA VAL A 499 17.02 26.02 6.17
C VAL A 499 16.01 24.95 5.77
N GLY A 500 15.07 25.28 4.91
CA GLY A 500 14.19 24.30 4.28
C GLY A 500 13.88 24.71 2.85
N CYS A 501 13.99 23.77 1.91
CA CYS A 501 13.90 24.06 0.49
C CYS A 501 12.89 23.17 -0.24
N ALA A 502 12.43 23.63 -1.38
CA ALA A 502 11.60 22.85 -2.29
C ALA A 502 11.85 23.25 -3.74
N VAL A 503 11.84 22.25 -4.64
CA VAL A 503 11.82 22.46 -6.09
C VAL A 503 10.46 22.07 -6.63
N ILE A 504 9.92 22.90 -7.52
CA ILE A 504 8.65 22.67 -8.19
C ILE A 504 8.84 22.75 -9.70
N SER A 505 8.35 21.73 -10.41
CA SER A 505 8.21 21.77 -11.86
C SER A 505 6.99 22.62 -12.23
N CYS A 506 7.18 23.56 -13.15
CA CYS A 506 6.20 24.51 -13.64
C CYS A 506 5.95 24.24 -15.14
N PRO A 507 4.97 23.38 -15.47
CA PRO A 507 4.74 22.93 -16.86
C PRO A 507 4.38 24.05 -17.82
N ASN A 508 3.73 25.11 -17.31
CA ASN A 508 3.33 26.29 -18.08
C ASN A 508 4.33 27.45 -17.97
N GLY A 509 5.53 27.17 -17.47
CA GLY A 509 6.59 28.14 -17.20
C GLY A 509 6.51 28.86 -15.86
N VAL A 510 7.62 29.51 -15.51
CA VAL A 510 7.76 30.30 -14.28
C VAL A 510 7.47 31.75 -14.61
N LYS A 511 6.39 32.32 -14.06
CA LYS A 511 5.99 33.70 -14.33
C LYS A 511 7.04 34.69 -13.83
N ASP A 512 7.08 35.86 -14.45
CA ASP A 512 8.05 36.94 -14.18
C ASP A 512 9.51 36.57 -14.46
N THR A 513 9.72 35.61 -15.36
CA THR A 513 11.02 35.28 -15.95
C THR A 513 11.02 35.50 -17.46
N SER A 514 12.19 35.55 -18.08
CA SER A 514 12.35 35.65 -19.53
C SER A 514 11.86 34.41 -20.31
N PHE A 515 11.58 33.31 -19.61
CA PHE A 515 11.14 32.03 -20.17
C PHE A 515 9.75 31.61 -19.65
N SER A 516 8.92 32.59 -19.29
CA SER A 516 7.62 32.40 -18.61
C SER A 516 6.59 31.53 -19.33
N HIS A 517 6.79 31.22 -20.62
CA HIS A 517 5.91 30.37 -21.42
C HIS A 517 6.50 28.98 -21.72
N THR A 518 7.71 28.68 -21.24
CA THR A 518 8.40 27.41 -21.46
C THR A 518 8.40 26.61 -20.17
N PRO A 519 8.17 25.27 -20.19
CA PRO A 519 8.30 24.45 -19.01
C PRO A 519 9.61 24.74 -18.26
N GLY A 520 9.53 24.99 -16.96
CA GLY A 520 10.68 25.35 -16.13
C GLY A 520 10.58 24.78 -14.72
N ALA A 521 11.62 24.99 -13.93
CA ALA A 521 11.64 24.67 -12.50
C ALA A 521 11.85 25.93 -11.68
N ILE A 522 11.20 26.01 -10.52
CA ILE A 522 11.46 27.02 -9.50
C ILE A 522 11.96 26.32 -8.23
N PHE A 523 13.05 26.82 -7.67
CA PHE A 523 13.66 26.33 -6.44
C PHE A 523 13.62 27.44 -5.39
N VAL A 524 13.03 27.12 -4.25
CA VAL A 524 12.80 28.06 -3.15
C VAL A 524 13.50 27.49 -1.92
N CYS A 525 14.31 28.31 -1.23
CA CYS A 525 14.85 27.98 0.08
C CYS A 525 14.44 29.06 1.07
N ASN A 526 13.89 28.66 2.21
CA ASN A 526 13.60 29.52 3.33
C ASN A 526 14.62 29.30 4.45
N TYR A 527 14.99 30.39 5.13
CA TYR A 527 16.10 30.45 6.09
C TYR A 527 15.61 31.03 7.41
N ALA A 528 16.02 30.49 8.55
CA ALA A 528 15.64 31.02 9.86
C ALA A 528 16.80 30.99 10.87
N PRO A 529 16.92 32.03 11.71
CA PRO A 529 16.37 33.38 11.53
C PRO A 529 16.68 33.99 10.17
N ALA A 530 15.86 34.93 9.71
CA ALA A 530 16.06 35.63 8.45
C ALA A 530 17.39 36.41 8.46
N GLY A 531 18.10 36.40 7.34
CA GLY A 531 19.25 37.25 7.13
C GLY A 531 18.91 38.55 6.42
N ASN A 532 19.93 39.18 5.82
CA ASN A 532 19.83 40.36 4.98
C ASN A 532 19.22 41.60 5.67
N TYR A 533 19.47 41.77 6.96
CA TYR A 533 19.06 42.96 7.68
C TYR A 533 19.82 44.20 7.17
N PRO A 534 19.14 45.33 6.89
CA PRO A 534 19.79 46.53 6.38
C PRO A 534 20.93 47.00 7.28
N ARG A 535 22.11 47.23 6.69
CA ARG A 535 23.34 47.70 7.37
C ARG A 535 23.96 46.70 8.36
N VAL A 536 23.49 45.45 8.40
CA VAL A 536 24.08 44.38 9.22
C VAL A 536 24.91 43.46 8.33
N TYR A 537 26.18 43.26 8.66
CA TYR A 537 27.05 42.36 7.91
C TYR A 537 26.58 40.91 8.04
N PRO A 538 26.74 40.08 6.99
CA PRO A 538 26.26 38.70 7.03
C PRO A 538 26.97 37.83 8.08
N TYR A 539 28.20 38.16 8.42
CA TYR A 539 28.99 37.52 9.46
C TYR A 539 30.02 38.51 9.98
N GLU A 540 30.65 38.24 11.14
CA GLU A 540 31.77 39.04 11.64
C GLU A 540 33.11 38.52 11.11
N GLN A 541 33.99 39.40 10.61
CA GLN A 541 35.34 39.04 10.23
C GLN A 541 36.23 38.78 11.45
N GLY A 542 36.95 37.66 11.44
CA GLY A 542 37.88 37.30 12.50
C GLY A 542 38.46 35.90 12.31
N GLY A 543 39.20 35.42 13.32
CA GLY A 543 39.61 34.03 13.35
C GLY A 543 38.37 33.12 13.46
N SER A 544 38.33 32.05 12.70
CA SER A 544 37.23 31.08 12.72
C SER A 544 36.91 30.66 14.16
N CYS A 545 35.62 30.62 14.48
CA CYS A 545 35.10 30.29 15.81
C CYS A 545 35.58 31.12 17.00
N SER A 546 36.29 32.23 16.78
CA SER A 546 36.78 33.09 17.86
C SER A 546 35.67 33.72 18.71
N LYS A 547 34.41 33.61 18.26
CA LYS A 547 33.21 34.20 18.88
C LYS A 547 31.99 33.27 18.93
N CYS A 548 32.16 31.96 19.05
CA CYS A 548 31.03 31.01 19.15
C CYS A 548 30.20 31.08 20.45
N GLY A 549 30.41 32.07 21.33
CA GLY A 549 29.54 32.27 22.49
C GLY A 549 29.46 31.10 23.51
N GLY A 550 30.37 30.13 23.44
CA GLY A 550 30.34 28.90 24.26
C GLY A 550 29.92 27.63 23.51
N GLU A 551 29.54 27.74 22.23
CA GLU A 551 29.26 26.60 21.35
C GLU A 551 30.55 25.92 20.86
N VAL A 552 30.42 24.65 20.48
CA VAL A 552 31.55 23.85 19.98
C VAL A 552 31.89 24.31 18.57
N CYS A 553 33.13 24.74 18.36
CA CYS A 553 33.64 25.00 17.02
C CYS A 553 33.90 23.69 16.27
N GLU A 554 33.27 23.50 15.13
CA GLU A 554 33.53 22.39 14.21
C GLU A 554 33.64 22.91 12.78
N ASN A 555 34.75 22.61 12.07
CA ASN A 555 34.96 23.02 10.67
C ASN A 555 34.77 24.51 10.37
N ASN A 556 35.28 25.38 11.25
CA ASN A 556 35.16 26.84 11.20
C ASN A 556 33.73 27.38 11.39
N VAL A 557 32.80 26.54 11.87
CA VAL A 557 31.41 26.88 12.15
C VAL A 557 31.15 26.73 13.65
N CYS A 558 30.36 27.66 14.18
CA CYS A 558 29.61 27.51 15.42
C CYS A 558 28.26 26.90 15.02
#